data_AF-A0A7Y8E1Z4-F1
#
_entry.id   AF-A0A7Y8E1Z4-F1
#
_cell.length_a   1.000
_cell.length_b   1.000
_cell.length_c   1.000
_cell.angle_alpha   90.00
_cell.angle_beta   90.00
_cell.angle_gamma   90.00
#
_symmetry.space_group_name_H-M   'P 1'
#
loop_
_entity.id
_entity.type
_entity.pdbx_description
1 polymer ?
#
loop_
_entity_poly.entity_id
_entity_poly.type
_entity_poly.pdbx_seq_one_letter_code
_entity_poly.pdbx_strand_id
1 'polypeptide(L)'
;MQLHFNELENYCDSLEHPGDIQVILHANYSKGFALTVSDGVSEHSVIDEDNRPYCFRTVEMALDELANISYISTKIMIDRKAWS
;
A
#
# COMPACT_ATOMS: atom_id res chain seq x y z
N MET A 1 -6.81 -8.69 -6.12
CA MET A 1 -6.27 -9.83 -5.33
C MET A 1 -5.75 -9.28 -4.01
N GLN A 2 -5.60 -10.09 -2.96
CA GLN A 2 -5.09 -9.62 -1.66
C GLN A 2 -3.61 -9.99 -1.52
N LEU A 3 -2.81 -9.10 -0.93
CA LEU A 3 -1.37 -9.27 -0.71
C LEU A 3 -1.08 -9.08 0.77
N HIS A 4 -0.36 -9.99 1.42
CA HIS A 4 0.04 -9.75 2.80
C HIS A 4 1.14 -8.68 2.87
N PHE A 5 1.10 -7.83 3.91
CA PHE A 5 2.08 -6.76 4.07
C PHE A 5 3.53 -7.28 4.16
N ASN A 6 3.74 -8.45 4.75
CA ASN A 6 5.06 -9.09 4.82
C ASN A 6 5.57 -9.62 3.46
N GLU A 7 4.70 -9.77 2.46
CA GLU A 7 5.04 -10.16 1.10
C GLU A 7 5.28 -8.95 0.20
N LEU A 8 4.98 -7.74 0.67
CA LEU A 8 5.03 -6.52 -0.13
C LEU A 8 6.43 -6.25 -0.70
N GLU A 9 7.47 -6.44 0.11
CA GLU A 9 8.85 -6.26 -0.35
C GLU A 9 9.20 -7.24 -1.49
N ASN A 10 8.87 -8.53 -1.33
CA ASN A 10 9.11 -9.55 -2.35
C ASN A 10 8.29 -9.27 -3.62
N TYR A 11 7.06 -8.76 -3.47
CA TYR A 11 6.21 -8.37 -4.59
C TYR A 11 6.83 -7.20 -5.38
N CYS A 12 7.38 -6.21 -4.69
CA CYS A 12 8.07 -5.08 -5.31
C CYS A 12 9.42 -5.45 -5.95
N ASP A 13 10.14 -6.45 -5.42
CA ASP A 13 11.41 -6.95 -5.97
C ASP A 13 11.22 -7.93 -7.15
N SER A 14 10.00 -8.42 -7.39
CA SER A 14 9.76 -9.41 -8.44
C SER A 14 10.07 -8.87 -9.84
N LEU A 15 10.80 -9.67 -10.63
CA LEU A 15 11.10 -9.40 -12.04
C LEU A 15 9.85 -9.30 -12.94
N GLU A 16 8.70 -9.76 -12.45
CA GLU A 16 7.41 -9.65 -13.12
C GLU A 16 6.86 -8.22 -13.13
N HIS A 17 7.33 -7.38 -12.20
CA HIS A 17 6.88 -6.01 -12.02
C HIS A 17 8.07 -5.05 -12.23
N PRO A 18 8.13 -4.30 -13.34
CA PRO A 18 9.31 -3.49 -13.72
C PRO A 18 9.54 -2.23 -12.87
N GLY A 19 9.17 -2.23 -11.59
CA GLY A 19 9.58 -1.21 -10.62
C GLY A 19 8.71 0.05 -10.55
N ASP A 20 7.50 0.04 -11.12
CA ASP A 20 6.53 1.14 -10.97
C ASP A 20 5.33 0.70 -10.11
N ILE A 21 5.62 0.07 -8.96
CA ILE A 21 4.56 -0.29 -8.01
C ILE A 21 4.09 0.98 -7.32
N GLN A 22 2.91 1.44 -7.73
CA GLN A 22 2.25 2.62 -7.22
C GLN A 22 1.56 2.29 -5.90
N VAL A 23 1.89 3.03 -4.84
CA VAL A 23 1.21 2.89 -3.55
C VAL A 23 0.07 3.90 -3.46
N ILE A 24 -1.08 3.44 -2.98
CA ILE A 24 -2.28 4.25 -2.76
C ILE A 24 -2.74 4.07 -1.32
N LEU A 25 -2.91 5.19 -0.62
CA LEU A 25 -3.44 5.27 0.74
C LEU A 25 -4.88 5.76 0.69
N HIS A 26 -5.84 4.90 1.00
CA HIS A 26 -7.26 5.23 1.03
C HIS A 26 -7.66 5.72 2.42
N ALA A 27 -7.99 7.01 2.51
CA ALA A 27 -8.41 7.61 3.76
C ALA A 27 -9.78 7.09 4.22
N ASN A 28 -9.83 6.62 5.46
CA ASN A 28 -11.03 6.16 6.15
C ASN A 28 -11.07 6.79 7.54
N TYR A 29 -12.09 7.61 7.80
CA TYR A 29 -12.21 8.38 9.04
C TYR A 29 -12.12 7.54 10.32
N SER A 30 -12.65 6.31 10.29
CA SER A 30 -12.70 5.43 11.47
C SER A 30 -11.46 4.53 11.62
N LYS A 31 -10.68 4.34 10.55
CA LYS A 31 -9.61 3.33 10.49
C LYS A 31 -8.23 3.87 10.11
N GLY A 32 -8.12 5.15 9.74
CA GLY A 32 -6.89 5.76 9.25
C GLY A 32 -6.77 5.65 7.73
N PHE A 33 -5.70 5.04 7.24
CA PHE A 33 -5.37 4.94 5.81
C PHE A 33 -5.15 3.47 5.44
N ALA A 34 -6.07 2.91 4.65
CA ALA A 34 -5.92 1.55 4.14
C ALA A 34 -4.95 1.53 2.95
N LEU A 35 -4.05 0.56 2.93
CA LEU A 35 -3.01 0.42 1.92
C LEU A 35 -3.48 -0.45 0.74
N THR A 36 -3.29 0.07 -0.47
CA THR A 36 -3.36 -0.71 -1.70
C THR A 36 -2.11 -0.44 -2.55
N VAL A 37 -1.75 -1.42 -3.37
CA VAL A 37 -0.67 -1.29 -4.36
C VAL A 37 -1.19 -1.59 -5.74
N SER A 38 -0.65 -0.88 -6.74
CA SER A 38 -0.96 -1.12 -8.13
C SER A 38 0.31 -1.36 -8.93
N ASP A 39 0.29 -2.40 -9.75
CA ASP A 39 1.35 -2.74 -10.71
C ASP A 39 1.12 -2.12 -12.10
N GLY A 40 0.15 -1.20 -12.21
CA GLY A 40 -0.28 -0.58 -13.47
C GLY A 40 -1.30 -1.41 -14.26
N VAL A 41 -1.56 -2.66 -13.88
CA VAL A 41 -2.58 -3.53 -14.50
C VAL A 41 -3.75 -3.75 -13.55
N SER A 42 -3.45 -4.00 -12.28
CA SER A 42 -4.42 -4.31 -11.23
C SER A 42 -4.10 -3.53 -9.95
N GLU A 43 -5.11 -3.43 -9.08
CA GLU A 43 -4.95 -2.94 -7.72
C GLU A 43 -5.12 -4.13 -6.75
N HIS A 44 -4.23 -4.16 -5.75
CA HIS A 44 -4.12 -5.20 -4.76
C HIS A 44 -4.28 -4.59 -3.38
N SER A 45 -5.27 -5.06 -2.64
CA SER A 45 -5.44 -4.67 -1.24
C SER A 45 -4.37 -5.33 -0.40
N VAL A 46 -3.65 -4.52 0.38
CA VAL A 46 -2.65 -5.03 1.31
C VAL A 46 -3.34 -5.37 2.64
N ILE A 47 -3.06 -6.56 3.16
CA ILE A 47 -3.72 -7.11 4.33
C ILE A 47 -2.71 -7.52 5.42
N ASP A 48 -3.18 -7.56 6.67
CA ASP A 48 -2.43 -8.09 7.81
C ASP A 48 -2.53 -9.63 7.89
N GLU A 49 -1.93 -10.21 8.93
CA GLU A 49 -1.96 -11.66 9.19
C GLU A 49 -3.38 -12.19 9.52
N ASP A 50 -4.29 -11.31 9.96
CA ASP A 50 -5.69 -11.62 10.28
C ASP A 50 -6.62 -11.45 9.06
N ASN A 51 -6.08 -11.27 7.85
CA ASN A 51 -6.80 -10.99 6.60
C ASN A 51 -7.65 -9.70 6.65
N ARG A 52 -7.22 -8.70 7.42
CA ARG A 52 -7.86 -7.38 7.45
C ARG A 52 -7.04 -6.39 6.64
N PRO A 53 -7.67 -5.33 6.08
CA PRO A 53 -6.93 -4.29 5.40
C PRO A 53 -5.84 -3.71 6.29
N TYR A 54 -4.61 -3.71 5.80
CA TYR A 54 -3.49 -3.13 6.52
C TYR A 54 -3.66 -1.61 6.54
N CYS A 55 -3.83 -1.05 7.74
CA CYS A 55 -4.17 0.35 7.92
C CYS A 55 -3.09 1.10 8.72
N PHE A 56 -2.66 2.23 8.20
CA PHE A 56 -1.84 3.17 8.95
C PHE A 56 -2.72 4.19 9.66
N ARG A 57 -2.37 4.55 10.90
CA ARG A 57 -3.15 5.54 11.66
C ARG A 57 -3.00 6.96 11.09
N THR A 58 -1.82 7.27 10.55
CA THR A 58 -1.49 8.56 9.93
C THR A 58 -0.71 8.35 8.63
N VAL A 59 -0.64 9.39 7.81
CA VAL A 59 0.17 9.35 6.56
C VAL A 59 1.65 9.26 6.92
N GLU A 60 2.10 9.94 7.96
CA GLU A 60 3.48 9.96 8.42
C GLU A 60 3.97 8.56 8.80
N MET A 61 3.15 7.77 9.48
CA MET A 61 3.45 6.37 9.77
C MET A 61 3.57 5.54 8.49
N ALA A 62 2.68 5.77 7.52
CA ALA A 62 2.75 5.07 6.24
C ALA A 62 4.04 5.42 5.50
N LEU A 63 4.41 6.70 5.47
CA LEU A 63 5.64 7.13 4.80
C LEU A 63 6.90 6.54 5.45
N ASP A 64 6.96 6.50 6.78
CA ASP A 64 8.09 5.93 7.51
C ASP A 64 8.25 4.44 7.23
N GLU A 65 7.17 3.67 7.30
CA GLU A 65 7.18 2.24 7.04
C GLU A 65 7.49 1.92 5.57
N LEU A 66 6.83 2.61 4.62
CA LEU A 66 7.04 2.39 3.19
C LEU A 66 8.43 2.84 2.72
N ALA A 67 9.05 3.81 3.39
CA ALA A 67 10.43 4.24 3.07
C ALA A 67 11.46 3.14 3.32
N ASN A 68 11.14 2.14 4.15
CA ASN A 68 12.02 0.99 4.40
C ASN A 68 11.87 -0.11 3.33
N ILE A 69 10.88 -0.03 2.44
CA ILE A 69 10.64 -1.06 1.42
C ILE A 69 11.29 -0.63 0.10
N SER A 70 12.19 -1.48 -0.40
CA SER A 70 12.86 -1.23 -1.69
C SER A 70 11.88 -1.32 -2.86
N TYR A 71 12.14 -0.57 -3.94
CA TYR A 71 11.38 -0.58 -5.20
C TYR A 71 9.93 -0.09 -5.13
N ILE A 72 9.48 0.47 -4.00
CA ILE A 72 8.24 1.25 -3.95
C ILE A 72 8.42 2.56 -4.71
N SER A 73 7.41 2.93 -5.51
CA SER A 73 7.39 4.21 -6.20
C SER A 73 7.49 5.37 -5.20
N THR A 74 8.39 6.31 -5.47
CA THR A 74 8.54 7.55 -4.68
C THR A 74 7.30 8.44 -4.70
N LYS A 75 6.37 8.18 -5.63
CA LYS A 75 5.09 8.87 -5.69
C LYS A 75 4.08 8.04 -4.92
N ILE A 76 3.69 8.50 -3.74
CA ILE A 76 2.60 7.91 -2.97
C ILE A 76 1.33 8.71 -3.22
N MET A 77 0.25 8.04 -3.58
CA MET A 77 -1.05 8.67 -3.85
C MET A 77 -1.95 8.55 -2.62
N ILE A 78 -2.66 9.62 -2.28
CA ILE A 78 -3.64 9.60 -1.19
C ILE A 78 -5.03 9.77 -1.80
N ASP A 79 -5.84 8.71 -1.72
CA ASP A 79 -7.24 8.74 -2.11
C ASP A 79 -8.10 9.19 -0.93
N ARG A 80 -8.77 10.34 -1.10
CA ARG A 80 -9.60 10.95 -0.05
C ARG A 80 -11.10 10.79 -0.30
N LYS A 81 -11.51 9.93 -1.24
CA LYS A 81 -12.93 9.79 -1.63
C LYS A 81 -13.83 9.35 -0.48
N ALA A 82 -13.32 8.54 0.44
CA ALA A 82 -14.05 8.08 1.62
C ALA A 82 -13.88 9.00 2.85
N TRP A 83 -13.21 10.15 2.68
CA TRP A 83 -13.05 11.17 3.71
C TRP A 83 -14.16 12.22 3.54
N SER A 84 -15.32 11.93 4.13
CA SER A 84 -16.46 12.87 4.26
C SER A 84 -16.51 13.50 5.64
#